data_AF-A0A410YMF7-F1
#
_entry.id   AF-A0A410YMF7-F1
#
_cell.length_a   1.000
_cell.length_b   1.000
_cell.length_c   1.000
_cell.angle_alpha   90.00
_cell.angle_beta   90.00
_cell.angle_gamma   90.00
#
_symmetry.space_group_name_H-M   'P 1'
#
loop_
_entity.id
_entity.type
_entity.pdbx_description
1 polymer ?
#
loop_
_entity_poly.entity_id
_entity_poly.type
_entity_poly.pdbx_seq_one_letter_code
_entity_poly.pdbx_strand_id
1 'polypeptide(L)'
;MATDAAATATAETTAVAADAGHDPEAMRKVMNRLKRAEGQLRALIESMGADSNCKDVVTQLSAVSKALDRAGFMIIANALQSCSTEDADGQGSHDGMTKDDIEKLFLTLA
;
A
#
# COMPACT_ATOMS: atom_id res chain seq x y z
N MET A 1 37.34 -43.40 -17.01
CA MET A 1 35.96 -43.64 -17.51
C MET A 1 35.18 -44.16 -16.32
N ALA A 2 34.30 -43.43 -15.62
CA ALA A 2 33.48 -42.25 -15.88
C ALA A 2 33.49 -41.38 -14.57
N THR A 3 33.65 -40.04 -14.55
CA THR A 3 32.65 -38.96 -14.77
C THR A 3 31.28 -39.30 -14.13
N ASP A 4 30.67 -38.56 -13.21
CA ASP A 4 30.46 -37.12 -13.05
C ASP A 4 29.93 -36.91 -11.60
N ALA A 5 30.42 -35.97 -10.78
CA ALA A 5 30.07 -34.55 -10.69
C ALA A 5 28.60 -34.24 -10.31
N ALA A 6 28.47 -33.22 -9.48
CA ALA A 6 27.33 -32.84 -8.66
C ALA A 6 26.03 -32.50 -9.41
N ALA A 7 24.89 -32.71 -8.75
CA ALA A 7 23.70 -31.91 -8.99
C ALA A 7 22.93 -31.71 -7.68
N THR A 8 23.26 -30.60 -7.04
CA THR A 8 22.57 -29.95 -5.92
C THR A 8 21.10 -29.74 -6.27
N ALA A 9 20.19 -30.23 -5.42
CA ALA A 9 18.80 -29.86 -5.46
C ALA A 9 18.63 -28.44 -4.89
N THR A 10 18.52 -27.45 -5.76
CA THR A 10 18.01 -26.12 -5.43
C THR A 10 16.85 -25.81 -6.36
N ALA A 11 15.63 -25.97 -5.84
CA ALA A 11 14.42 -25.40 -6.41
C ALA A 11 13.46 -25.09 -5.26
N GLU A 12 13.89 -24.22 -4.34
CA GLU A 12 12.95 -23.49 -3.49
C GLU A 12 12.57 -22.21 -4.26
N THR A 13 11.70 -22.40 -5.24
CA THR A 13 11.01 -21.30 -5.91
C THR A 13 10.10 -20.66 -4.87
N THR A 14 10.47 -19.45 -4.46
CA THR A 14 9.64 -18.54 -3.68
C THR A 14 8.33 -18.25 -4.41
N ALA A 15 7.34 -19.11 -4.20
CA ALA A 15 5.95 -18.86 -4.48
C ALA A 15 5.39 -18.06 -3.28
N VAL A 16 5.65 -16.76 -3.24
CA VAL A 16 4.84 -15.87 -2.41
C VAL A 16 3.49 -15.76 -3.08
N ALA A 17 2.46 -16.15 -2.32
CA ALA A 17 1.05 -16.17 -2.63
C ALA A 17 0.62 -14.98 -3.51
N ALA A 18 0.31 -15.31 -4.76
CA ALA A 18 -0.40 -14.43 -5.67
C ALA A 18 -1.80 -15.00 -5.87
N ASP A 19 -2.64 -14.98 -4.84
CA ASP A 19 -4.06 -15.23 -5.01
C ASP A 19 -4.87 -14.69 -3.82
N ALA A 20 -6.04 -14.14 -4.13
CA ALA A 20 -7.04 -13.48 -3.27
C ALA A 20 -6.74 -12.03 -2.79
N GLY A 21 -7.27 -11.05 -3.54
CA GLY A 21 -7.68 -9.77 -2.94
C GLY A 21 -6.96 -8.48 -3.38
N HIS A 22 -6.04 -8.50 -4.35
CA HIS A 22 -5.42 -7.27 -4.85
C HIS A 22 -5.74 -7.05 -6.32
N ASP A 23 -6.66 -6.15 -6.64
CA ASP A 23 -6.82 -5.64 -8.02
C ASP A 23 -5.49 -4.98 -8.43
N PRO A 24 -4.74 -5.55 -9.40
CA PRO A 24 -3.44 -5.02 -9.81
C PRO A 24 -3.55 -3.60 -10.36
N GLU A 25 -4.68 -3.24 -10.97
CA GLU A 25 -4.90 -1.90 -11.50
C GLU A 25 -5.16 -0.90 -10.37
N ALA A 26 -6.00 -1.25 -9.40
CA ALA A 26 -6.20 -0.45 -8.19
C ALA A 26 -4.88 -0.21 -7.47
N MET A 27 -4.08 -1.26 -7.27
CA MET A 27 -2.81 -1.12 -6.56
C MET A 27 -1.79 -0.29 -7.33
N ARG A 28 -1.76 -0.41 -8.66
CA ARG A 28 -0.96 0.49 -9.52
C ARG A 28 -1.39 1.96 -9.38
N LYS A 29 -2.70 2.24 -9.28
CA LYS A 29 -3.21 3.61 -9.06
C LYS A 29 -2.79 4.14 -7.68
N VAL A 30 -2.85 3.33 -6.63
CA VAL A 30 -2.37 3.67 -5.28
C VAL A 30 -0.87 3.99 -5.33
N MET A 31 -0.07 3.11 -5.91
CA MET A 31 1.39 3.31 -6.04
C MET A 31 1.73 4.62 -6.76
N ASN A 32 1.02 4.96 -7.83
CA ASN A 32 1.22 6.22 -8.54
C ASN A 32 0.88 7.45 -7.69
N ARG A 33 -0.08 7.35 -6.77
CA ARG A 33 -0.39 8.44 -5.82
C ARG A 33 0.68 8.56 -4.74
N LEU A 34 1.13 7.44 -4.17
CA LEU A 34 2.20 7.43 -3.17
C LEU A 34 3.50 8.02 -3.73
N LYS A 35 3.90 7.67 -4.96
CA LYS A 35 5.06 8.28 -5.63
C LYS A 35 4.93 9.80 -5.83
N ARG A 36 3.71 10.30 -6.06
CA ARG A 36 3.47 11.75 -6.13
C ARG A 36 3.58 12.40 -4.75
N ALA A 37 3.00 11.80 -3.72
CA ALA A 37 3.11 12.29 -2.34
C ALA A 37 4.56 12.30 -1.86
N GLU A 38 5.35 11.28 -2.23
CA GLU A 38 6.79 11.21 -2.00
C GLU A 38 7.53 12.40 -2.64
N GLY A 39 7.26 12.69 -3.92
CA GLY A 39 7.82 13.86 -4.59
C GLY A 39 7.45 15.19 -3.94
N GLN A 40 6.21 15.32 -3.46
CA GLN A 40 5.76 16.50 -2.72
C GLN A 40 6.47 16.64 -1.37
N LEU A 41 6.63 15.54 -0.63
CA LEU A 41 7.34 15.53 0.64
C LEU A 41 8.82 15.89 0.46
N ARG A 42 9.45 15.35 -0.59
CA ARG A 42 10.82 15.70 -0.95
C ARG A 42 10.96 17.19 -1.25
N ALA A 43 10.06 17.76 -2.04
CA ALA A 43 10.06 19.19 -2.34
C ALA A 43 9.88 20.05 -1.08
N LEU A 44 9.01 19.62 -0.16
CA LEU A 44 8.83 20.28 1.15
C LEU A 44 10.13 20.28 1.95
N ILE A 45 10.82 19.13 2.05
CA ILE A 45 12.10 19.02 2.76
C ILE A 45 13.16 19.91 2.11
N GLU A 46 13.27 19.92 0.79
CA GLU A 46 14.19 20.78 0.05
C GLU A 46 13.87 22.28 0.24
N SER A 47 12.59 22.62 0.47
CA SER A 47 12.15 23.99 0.74
C SER A 47 12.45 24.49 2.15
N MET A 48 12.84 23.60 3.08
CA MET A 48 13.16 23.93 4.47
C MET A 48 14.54 24.61 4.59
N GLY A 49 14.66 25.84 4.10
CA GLY A 49 15.80 26.74 4.30
C GLY A 49 15.61 27.71 5.47
N ALA A 50 16.64 28.50 5.77
CA ALA A 50 16.65 29.47 6.87
C ALA A 50 15.51 30.53 6.79
N ASP A 51 15.02 30.82 5.59
CA ASP A 51 13.99 31.84 5.33
C ASP A 51 12.63 31.23 4.91
N SER A 52 12.36 29.98 5.28
CA SER A 52 11.11 29.30 4.91
C SER A 52 9.89 29.99 5.53
N ASN A 53 8.91 30.36 4.71
CA ASN A 53 7.66 30.91 5.21
C ASN A 53 6.82 29.81 5.88
N CYS A 54 6.50 29.99 7.17
CA CYS A 54 5.71 29.02 7.94
C CYS A 54 4.37 28.67 7.29
N LYS A 55 3.67 29.65 6.70
CA LYS A 55 2.40 29.44 6.01
C LYS A 55 2.56 28.53 4.80
N ASP A 56 3.62 28.72 4.03
CA ASP A 56 3.88 27.93 2.83
C ASP A 56 4.26 26.49 3.19
N VAL A 57 5.10 26.31 4.22
CA VAL A 57 5.46 25.00 4.78
C VAL A 57 4.22 24.24 5.23
N VAL A 58 3.35 24.86 6.04
CA VAL A 58 2.11 24.24 6.52
C VAL A 58 1.16 23.93 5.36
N THR A 59 1.08 24.80 4.35
CA THR A 59 0.26 24.58 3.15
C THR A 59 0.74 23.36 2.38
N GLN A 60 2.04 23.25 2.12
CA GLN A 60 2.65 22.11 1.44
C GLN A 60 2.48 20.82 2.24
N LEU A 61 2.72 20.85 3.56
CA LEU A 61 2.51 19.71 4.45
C LEU A 61 1.05 19.23 4.42
N SER A 62 0.09 20.15 4.45
CA SER A 62 -1.33 19.80 4.34
C SER A 62 -1.69 19.14 3.01
N ALA A 63 -1.00 19.53 1.92
CA ALA A 63 -1.18 18.92 0.61
C ALA A 63 -0.61 17.49 0.56
N VAL A 64 0.56 17.27 1.18
CA VAL A 64 1.16 15.94 1.34
C VAL A 64 0.23 15.04 2.15
N SER A 65 -0.23 15.50 3.33
CA SER A 65 -1.16 14.74 4.18
C SER A 65 -2.40 14.30 3.41
N LYS A 66 -3.07 15.24 2.73
CA LYS A 66 -4.25 14.94 1.90
C LYS A 66 -3.98 13.93 0.78
N ALA A 67 -2.77 13.94 0.20
CA ALA A 67 -2.39 12.98 -0.81
C ALA A 67 -2.22 11.57 -0.22
N LEU A 68 -1.66 11.47 0.98
CA LEU A 68 -1.53 10.23 1.75
C LEU A 68 -2.89 9.69 2.18
N ASP A 69 -3.76 10.53 2.74
CA ASP A 69 -5.12 10.13 3.17
C ASP A 69 -5.90 9.53 2.01
N ARG A 70 -5.83 10.17 0.83
CA ARG A 70 -6.47 9.67 -0.40
C ARG A 70 -5.88 8.36 -0.91
N ALA A 71 -4.61 8.06 -0.63
CA ALA A 71 -4.02 6.77 -0.95
C ALA A 71 -4.48 5.71 0.06
N GLY A 72 -4.49 6.05 1.35
CA GLY A 72 -5.00 5.19 2.42
C GLY A 72 -6.46 4.78 2.22
N PHE A 73 -7.35 5.74 1.90
CA PHE A 73 -8.75 5.43 1.60
C PHE A 73 -8.92 4.50 0.41
N MET A 74 -8.06 4.58 -0.61
CA MET A 74 -8.13 3.65 -1.75
C MET A 74 -7.72 2.23 -1.36
N ILE A 75 -6.71 2.07 -0.51
CA ILE A 75 -6.26 0.77 -0.01
C ILE A 75 -7.39 0.11 0.79
N ILE A 76 -7.96 0.85 1.74
CA ILE A 76 -9.03 0.37 2.60
C ILE A 76 -10.30 0.06 1.80
N ALA A 77 -10.68 0.92 0.84
CA ALA A 77 -11.84 0.66 -0.02
C ALA A 77 -11.67 -0.62 -0.85
N ASN A 78 -10.45 -0.92 -1.31
CA ASN A 78 -10.15 -2.16 -2.00
C ASN A 78 -10.29 -3.38 -1.09
N ALA A 79 -9.77 -3.29 0.14
CA ALA A 79 -9.91 -4.35 1.16
C ALA A 79 -11.38 -4.59 1.59
N LEU A 80 -12.20 -3.54 1.67
CA LEU A 80 -13.64 -3.70 1.95
C LEU A 80 -14.38 -4.39 0.80
N GLN A 81 -14.00 -4.07 -0.45
CA GLN A 81 -14.61 -4.68 -1.63
C GLN A 81 -14.28 -6.17 -1.72
N SER A 82 -13.04 -6.57 -1.41
CA SER A 82 -12.65 -7.98 -1.38
C SER A 82 -13.36 -8.76 -0.27
N CYS A 83 -13.45 -8.23 0.96
CA CYS A 83 -14.24 -8.87 2.02
C CYS A 83 -15.69 -9.14 1.58
N SER A 84 -16.34 -8.14 0.96
CA SER A 84 -17.73 -8.29 0.49
C SER A 84 -17.89 -9.35 -0.61
N THR A 85 -16.84 -9.68 -1.36
CA THR A 85 -16.87 -10.76 -2.36
C THR A 85 -16.54 -12.13 -1.76
N GLU A 86 -15.78 -12.17 -0.67
CA GLU A 86 -15.35 -13.39 0.04
C GLU A 86 -16.39 -13.88 1.09
N ASP A 87 -17.34 -13.02 1.47
CA ASP A 87 -18.44 -13.32 2.41
C ASP A 87 -19.41 -14.43 1.95
N ALA A 88 -19.27 -15.00 0.75
CA ALA A 88 -20.13 -16.09 0.24
C ALA A 88 -20.09 -17.36 1.12
N ASP A 89 -19.01 -17.58 1.88
CA ASP A 89 -18.80 -18.75 2.74
C ASP A 89 -18.87 -18.43 4.26
N GLY A 90 -19.27 -17.21 4.64
CA GLY A 90 -19.54 -16.85 6.05
C GLY A 90 -18.31 -16.62 6.94
N GLN A 91 -17.12 -16.48 6.36
CA GLN A 91 -15.90 -15.97 6.99
C GLN A 91 -15.18 -15.04 5.97
N GLY A 92 -15.77 -13.89 5.64
CA GLY A 92 -15.09 -12.90 4.81
C GLY A 92 -13.89 -12.32 5.56
N SER A 93 -12.69 -12.68 5.11
CA SER A 93 -11.43 -12.13 5.63
C SER A 93 -10.51 -11.80 4.47
N HIS A 94 -10.08 -10.55 4.38
CA HIS A 94 -9.09 -10.11 3.39
C HIS A 94 -7.72 -10.05 4.06
N ASP A 95 -6.75 -10.81 3.57
CA ASP A 95 -5.39 -10.85 4.15
C ASP A 95 -5.40 -11.11 5.68
N GLY A 96 -6.32 -11.97 6.13
CA GLY A 96 -6.51 -12.29 7.55
C GLY A 96 -7.16 -11.19 8.40
N MET A 97 -7.56 -10.06 7.80
CA MET A 97 -8.30 -8.99 8.47
C MET A 97 -9.81 -9.18 8.30
N THR A 98 -10.55 -8.97 9.39
CA THR A 98 -12.02 -8.97 9.35
C THR A 98 -12.55 -7.61 8.89
N LYS A 99 -13.82 -7.55 8.51
CA LYS A 99 -14.51 -6.28 8.21
C LYS A 99 -14.36 -5.25 9.34
N ASP A 100 -14.49 -5.68 10.59
CA ASP A 100 -14.37 -4.80 11.77
C ASP A 100 -12.94 -4.23 11.91
N ASP A 101 -11.92 -5.00 11.53
CA ASP A 101 -10.53 -4.53 11.55
C ASP A 101 -10.31 -3.47 10.48
N ILE A 102 -10.89 -3.66 9.29
CA ILE A 102 -10.82 -2.68 8.19
C ILE A 102 -11.59 -1.40 8.54
N GLU A 103 -12.74 -1.50 9.21
CA GLU A 103 -13.49 -0.33 9.71
C GLU A 103 -12.66 0.48 10.71
N LYS A 104 -11.97 -0.16 11.66
CA LYS A 104 -11.06 0.53 12.59
C LYS A 104 -9.92 1.25 11.86
N LEU A 105 -9.34 0.62 10.84
CA LEU A 105 -8.31 1.26 10.01
C LEU A 105 -8.86 2.50 9.29
N PHE A 106 -10.09 2.43 8.78
CA PHE A 106 -10.76 3.56 8.12
C PHE A 106 -10.93 4.75 9.07
N LEU A 107 -11.44 4.49 10.28
CA LEU A 107 -11.67 5.51 11.30
C LEU A 107 -10.37 6.14 11.81
N THR A 108 -9.23 5.48 11.66
CA THR A 108 -7.91 6.04 12.02
C THR A 108 -7.42 7.09 11.01
N LEU A 109 -7.96 7.08 9.78
CA LEU A 109 -7.63 8.04 8.73
C LEU A 109 -8.61 9.24 8.67
N ALA A 110 -9.64 9.27 9.53
CA ALA A 110 -10.74 10.25 9.50
C ALA A 110 -10.50 11.48 10.40
#